data_AF-A0A3S1EUI9-F1
#
_entry.id   AF-A0A3S1EUI9-F1
#
_cell.length_a   1.000
_cell.length_b   1.000
_cell.length_c   1.000
_cell.angle_alpha   90.00
_cell.angle_beta   90.00
_cell.angle_gamma   90.00
#
_symmetry.space_group_name_H-M   'P 1'
#
loop_
_entity.id
_entity.type
_entity.pdbx_description
1 polymer ?
#
loop_
_entity_poly.entity_id
_entity_poly.type
_entity_poly.pdbx_seq_one_letter_code
_entity_poly.pdbx_strand_id
1 'polypeptide(L)' 'MHEAEGRAQGLSCVYTLLDTETMGETAPPLADLIAFAGHFGFTGFNVTFPYKQEIIPLLDELSEAAEILGSVNTVV' A
#
# COMPACT_ATOMS: atom_id res chain seq x y z
N MET A 1 3.39 -4.56 14.78
CA MET A 1 3.30 -3.13 15.11
C MET A 1 1.88 -2.61 14.91
N HIS A 2 1.39 -2.47 13.66
CA HIS A 2 0.05 -1.95 13.36
C HIS A 2 -1.10 -2.69 14.07
N GLU A 3 -1.18 -4.02 13.96
CA GLU A 3 -2.25 -4.78 14.61
C GLU A 3 -2.19 -4.72 16.15
N ALA A 4 -0.97 -4.66 16.71
CA ALA A 4 -0.77 -4.57 18.15
C ALA A 4 -1.25 -3.21 18.68
N GLU A 5 -0.93 -2.13 17.98
CA GLU A 5 -1.42 -0.78 18.31
C GLU A 5 -2.94 -0.69 18.14
N GLY A 6 -3.49 -1.21 17.02
CA GLY A 6 -4.93 -1.29 16.81
C GLY A 6 -5.63 -1.98 17.98
N ARG A 7 -5.11 -3.13 18.43
CA ARG A 7 -5.62 -3.84 19.61
C ARG A 7 -5.53 -3.00 20.88
N ALA A 8 -4.43 -2.28 21.10
CA ALA A 8 -4.26 -1.41 22.27
C ALA A 8 -5.31 -0.28 22.31
N GLN A 9 -5.78 0.18 21.15
CA GLN A 9 -6.82 1.20 20.99
C GLN A 9 -8.24 0.61 20.89
N GLY A 10 -8.42 -0.71 21.03
CA GLY A 10 -9.71 -1.37 20.88
C GLY A 10 -10.23 -1.44 19.44
N LEU A 11 -9.34 -1.27 18.45
CA LEU A 11 -9.64 -1.37 17.02
C LEU A 11 -9.30 -2.76 16.48
N SER A 12 -10.17 -3.30 15.62
CA SER A 12 -9.85 -4.48 14.81
C SER A 12 -9.04 -4.05 13.59
N CYS A 13 -7.73 -4.27 13.64
CA CYS A 13 -6.81 -3.96 12.55
C CYS A 13 -6.15 -5.25 12.07
N VAL A 14 -6.24 -5.50 10.77
CA VAL A 14 -5.49 -6.55 10.07
C VAL A 14 -4.46 -5.86 9.19
N TYR A 15 -3.21 -6.29 9.31
CA TYR A 15 -2.10 -5.79 8.50
C TYR A 15 -1.41 -6.98 7.83
N THR A 16 -1.70 -7.18 6.55
CA THR A 16 -1.21 -8.33 5.77
C THR A 16 -0.26 -7.91 4.65
N LEU A 17 0.59 -8.83 4.22
CA LEU A 17 1.50 -8.62 3.11
C LEU A 17 0.78 -8.90 1.78
N LEU A 18 0.98 -8.00 0.82
CA LEU A 18 0.77 -8.25 -0.60
C LEU A 18 2.15 -8.32 -1.24
N ASP A 19 2.71 -9.54 -1.27
CA ASP A 19 4.09 -9.78 -1.68
C ASP A 19 4.14 -10.32 -3.12
N THR A 20 4.54 -9.48 -4.05
CA THR A 20 4.63 -9.79 -5.48
C THR A 20 5.73 -10.79 -5.81
N GLU A 21 6.80 -10.88 -5.01
CA GLU A 21 7.85 -11.89 -5.22
C GLU A 21 7.31 -13.31 -4.99
N THR A 22 6.37 -13.44 -4.04
CA THR A 22 5.71 -14.73 -3.76
C THR A 22 4.64 -15.11 -4.79
N MET A 23 4.19 -14.16 -5.62
CA MET A 23 3.17 -14.38 -6.66
C MET A 23 3.75 -14.93 -7.97
N GLY A 24 5.08 -14.94 -8.11
CA GLY A 24 5.78 -15.49 -9.28
C GLY A 24 5.53 -14.72 -10.59
N GLU A 25 5.72 -15.39 -11.73
CA GLU A 25 5.56 -14.79 -13.07
C GLU A 25 4.13 -14.30 -13.37
N THR A 26 3.16 -14.73 -12.56
CA THR A 26 1.75 -14.34 -12.67
C THR A 26 1.37 -13.18 -11.76
N ALA A 27 2.35 -12.50 -11.15
CA ALA A 27 2.09 -11.32 -10.34
C ALA A 27 1.31 -10.28 -11.17
N PRO A 28 0.12 -9.86 -10.71
CA PRO A 28 -0.64 -8.84 -11.43
C PRO A 28 0.09 -7.49 -11.39
N PRO A 29 -0.17 -6.61 -12.37
CA PRO A 29 0.31 -5.23 -12.34
C PRO A 29 -0.03 -4.52 -11.02
N LEU A 30 0.81 -3.58 -10.59
CA LEU A 30 0.61 -2.83 -9.35
C LEU A 30 -0.78 -2.14 -9.29
N ALA A 31 -1.24 -1.60 -10.42
CA ALA A 31 -2.56 -0.98 -10.53
C ALA A 31 -3.71 -1.95 -10.20
N ASP A 32 -3.60 -3.21 -10.65
CA ASP A 32 -4.62 -4.22 -10.41
C ASP A 32 -4.63 -4.66 -8.93
N LEU A 33 -3.47 -4.70 -8.28
CA LEU A 33 -3.37 -4.96 -6.84
C LEU A 33 -4.03 -3.87 -6.00
N ILE A 34 -3.79 -2.61 -6.35
CA ILE A 34 -4.39 -1.45 -5.65
C ILE A 34 -5.90 -1.45 -5.85
N ALA A 35 -6.35 -1.64 -7.10
CA ALA A 35 -7.77 -1.75 -7.42
C ALA A 35 -8.42 -2.90 -6.64
N PHE A 36 -7.84 -4.10 -6.67
CA PHE A 36 -8.32 -5.23 -5.88
C PHE A 36 -8.44 -4.87 -4.40
N ALA A 37 -7.40 -4.33 -3.79
CA ALA A 37 -7.41 -4.04 -2.37
C ALA A 37 -8.47 -2.97 -1.98
N GLY A 38 -8.71 -1.97 -2.84
CA GLY A 38 -9.84 -1.05 -2.69
C GLY A 38 -11.20 -1.75 -2.71
N HIS A 39 -11.42 -2.71 -3.62
CA HIS A 39 -12.66 -3.49 -3.69
C HIS A 39 -12.86 -4.41 -2.47
N PHE A 40 -11.76 -4.84 -1.83
CA PHE A 40 -11.79 -5.73 -0.67
C PHE A 40 -11.72 -4.99 0.67
N GLY A 41 -11.86 -3.66 0.67
CA GLY A 41 -12.03 -2.85 1.88
C GLY A 41 -10.74 -2.52 2.63
N PHE A 42 -9.58 -2.58 1.96
CA PHE A 42 -8.35 -2.04 2.52
C PHE A 42 -8.46 -0.52 2.65
N THR A 43 -7.97 0.03 3.77
CA THR A 43 -8.06 1.46 4.09
C THR A 43 -6.71 2.18 3.97
N GLY A 44 -5.70 1.53 3.41
CA GLY A 44 -4.38 2.09 3.25
C GLY A 44 -3.30 1.03 3.03
N PHE A 45 -2.14 1.49 2.56
CA PHE A 45 -1.00 0.65 2.23
C PHE A 45 0.28 1.27 2.75
N ASN A 46 1.21 0.43 3.21
CA ASN A 46 2.62 0.80 3.13
C ASN A 46 3.23 0.17 1.88
N VAL A 47 3.94 0.99 1.12
CA VAL A 47 4.57 0.63 -0.14
C VAL A 47 6.07 0.56 0.06
N THR A 48 6.70 -0.47 -0.49
CA THR A 48 8.14 -0.69 -0.37
C THR A 48 8.76 -0.95 -1.75
N PHE A 49 10.07 -1.19 -1.78
CA PHE A 49 10.81 -1.51 -2.99
C PHE A 49 10.15 -2.68 -3.77
N PRO A 50 10.09 -2.64 -5.11
CA PRO A 50 10.53 -1.55 -5.99
C PRO A 50 9.45 -0.46 -6.25
N TYR A 51 8.30 -0.52 -5.58
CA TYR A 51 7.08 0.17 -5.99
C TYR A 51 6.91 1.61 -5.50
N LYS A 52 7.83 2.15 -4.69
CA LYS A 52 7.66 3.48 -4.09
C LYS A 52 7.55 4.63 -5.10
N GLN A 53 8.14 4.47 -6.29
CA GLN A 53 8.03 5.45 -7.38
C GLN A 53 6.95 5.05 -8.39
N GLU A 54 6.84 3.75 -8.67
CA GLU A 54 5.88 3.19 -9.63
C GLU A 54 4.43 3.42 -9.22
N ILE A 55 4.15 3.55 -7.92
CA ILE A 55 2.79 3.82 -7.43
C ILE A 55 2.31 5.24 -7.71
N ILE A 56 3.21 6.22 -7.85
CA ILE A 56 2.87 7.65 -7.97
C ILE A 56 1.81 7.95 -9.03
N PRO A 57 1.92 7.47 -10.29
CA PRO A 57 0.90 7.74 -11.32
C PRO A 57 -0.47 7.09 -11.04
N LEU A 58 -0.60 6.26 -9.99
CA LEU A 58 -1.82 5.55 -9.62
C LEU A 58 -2.57 6.23 -8.46
N LEU A 59 -2.03 7.32 -7.91
CA LEU A 59 -2.60 8.02 -6.76
C LEU A 59 -3.33 9.29 -7.22
N ASP A 60 -4.45 9.59 -6.58
CA ASP A 60 -5.24 10.79 -6.88
C ASP A 60 -4.54 12.08 -6.43
N GLU A 61 -3.89 12.03 -5.26
CA GLU A 61 -3.21 13.16 -4.65
C GLU A 61 -1.88 12.74 -4.02
N LEU A 62 -0.94 13.68 -3.92
CA LEU A 62 0.34 13.50 -3.25
C LEU A 62 0.52 14.57 -2.16
N SER A 63 1.17 14.18 -1.07
CA SER A 63 1.69 15.18 -0.12
C SER A 63 2.86 15.94 -0.73
N GLU A 64 3.07 17.20 -0.31
CA GLU A 64 4.22 18.01 -0.74
C GLU A 64 5.56 17.27 -0.57
N ALA A 65 5.72 16.55 0.54
CA ALA A 65 6.93 15.75 0.79
C ALA A 65 7.11 14.62 -0.24
N ALA A 66 6.02 13.95 -0.64
CA ALA A 66 6.06 12.90 -1.65
C ALA A 66 6.35 13.46 -3.05
N GLU A 67 5.81 14.63 -3.39
CA GLU A 67 6.12 15.33 -4.64
C GLU A 67 7.61 15.70 -4.72
N ILE A 68 8.16 16.29 -3.65
CA ILE A 68 9.57 16.70 -3.58
C ILE A 68 10.49 15.48 -3.62
N LEU A 69 10.17 14.42 -2.87
CA LEU A 69 11.00 13.23 -2.78
C LEU A 69 10.88 12.34 -4.03
N GLY A 70 9.77 12.42 -4.76
CA GLY A 70 9.45 11.53 -5.87
C GLY A 70 9.36 10.07 -5.42
N SER A 71 8.78 9.82 -4.24
CA SER A 71 8.69 8.49 -3.62
C SER A 71 7.58 8.46 -2.57
N VAL A 72 6.76 7.41 -2.60
CA VAL A 72 5.63 7.19 -1.69
C VAL A 72 5.82 5.86 -0.96
N ASN A 73 5.77 5.90 0.38
CA ASN A 73 5.78 4.69 1.20
C ASN A 73 4.45 4.44 1.92
N THR A 74 3.50 5.37 1.89
CA THR A 74 2.23 5.26 2.61
C THR A 74 1.11 5.85 1.75
N VAL A 75 0.00 5.13 1.65
CA VAL A 75 -1.23 5.51 0.93
C VAL A 75 -2.41 5.35 1.88
N VAL A 76 -3.36 6.29 1.83
CA VAL A 76 -4.59 6.34 2.63
C VAL A 76 -5.79 6.63 1.75
#